data_AF-A0A2A5LY20-F1
#
_entry.id   AF-A0A2A5LY20-F1
#
_cell.length_a   1.000
_cell.length_b   1.000
_cell.length_c   1.000
_cell.angle_alpha   90.00
_cell.angle_beta   90.00
_cell.angle_gamma   90.00
#
_symmetry.space_group_name_H-M   'P 1'
#
loop_
_entity.id
_entity.type
_entity.pdbx_description
1 polymer ?
#
loop_
_entity_poly.entity_id
_entity_poly.type
_entity_poly.pdbx_seq_one_letter_code
_entity_poly.pdbx_strand_id
1 'polypeptide(L)' 'MKLILLLAAVLVVGLLVTQQLNKGKEANAEQAAEMGADKLPKVPTNPGDVPKFEDDMKKFMEDEAARQAEMIDQATQ' A
#
# COMPACT_ATOMS: atom_id res chain seq x y z
N MET A 1 -29.85 -16.40 -33.39
CA MET A 1 -30.12 -15.98 -32.00
C MET A 1 -29.35 -16.80 -30.96
N LYS A 2 -29.46 -18.14 -30.96
CA LYS A 2 -28.73 -19.01 -30.00
C LYS A 2 -27.20 -18.87 -30.05
N LEU A 3 -26.61 -18.73 -31.24
CA LEU A 3 -25.16 -18.53 -31.41
C LEU A 3 -24.67 -17.17 -30.88
N ILE A 4 -25.48 -16.12 -31.00
CA ILE A 4 -25.15 -14.78 -30.50
C ILE A 4 -25.15 -14.79 -28.96
N LEU A 5 -26.10 -15.51 -28.35
CA LEU A 5 -26.16 -15.69 -26.90
C LEU A 5 -24.94 -16.49 -26.37
N LEU A 6 -24.51 -17.53 -27.10
CA LEU A 6 -23.29 -18.26 -26.75
C LEU A 6 -22.03 -17.39 -26.85
N LEU A 7 -21.91 -16.59 -27.92
CA LEU A 7 -20.79 -15.65 -28.04
C LEU A 7 -20.78 -14.62 -26.92
N ALA A 8 -21.94 -14.08 -26.56
CA ALA A 8 -22.07 -13.12 -25.47
C ALA A 8 -21.66 -13.74 -24.13
N ALA A 9 -22.07 -14.99 -23.86
CA ALA A 9 -21.68 -15.70 -22.65
C ALA A 9 -20.15 -15.90 -22.56
N VAL A 10 -19.52 -16.32 -23.66
CA VAL A 10 -18.05 -16.49 -23.72
C VAL A 10 -17.34 -15.16 -23.49
N LEU A 11 -17.85 -14.07 -24.07
CA LEU A 11 -17.31 -12.73 -23.86
C LEU A 11 -17.38 -12.29 -22.39
N VAL A 12 -18.52 -12.50 -21.73
CA VAL A 12 -18.71 -12.13 -20.32
C VAL A 12 -17.78 -12.95 -19.41
N VAL A 13 -17.66 -14.26 -19.64
CA VAL A 13 -16.76 -15.12 -18.86
C VAL A 13 -15.29 -14.73 -19.09
N GLY A 14 -14.89 -14.47 -20.33
CA GLY A 14 -13.54 -13.99 -20.63
C GLY A 14 -13.23 -12.66 -19.92
N LEU A 15 -14.17 -11.72 -19.95
CA LEU A 15 -14.03 -10.43 -19.28
C LEU A 15 -13.91 -10.58 -17.75
N LEU A 16 -14.72 -11.46 -17.15
CA LEU A 16 -14.68 -11.73 -15.70
C LEU A 16 -13.36 -12.38 -15.28
N VAL A 17 -12.84 -13.33 -16.06
CA VAL A 17 -11.52 -13.95 -15.80
C VAL A 17 -10.41 -12.92 -15.88
N THR A 18 -10.43 -12.02 -16.88
CA THR A 18 -9.43 -10.94 -16.98
C THR A 18 -9.53 -9.94 -15.81
N GLN A 19 -10.73 -9.61 -15.34
CA GLN A 19 -10.92 -8.77 -14.16
C GLN A 19 -10.39 -9.43 -12.89
N GLN A 20 -10.59 -10.75 -12.72
CA GLN A 20 -10.04 -11.48 -11.57
C GLN A 20 -8.51 -11.50 -11.58
N LEU A 21 -7.91 -11.71 -12.76
CA LEU A 21 -6.45 -11.70 -12.91
C LEU A 21 -5.84 -10.29 -12.69
N ASN A 22 -6.53 -9.23 -13.13
CA ASN A 22 -6.09 -7.86 -12.86
C ASN A 22 -6.26 -7.45 -11.39
N LYS A 23 -7.34 -7.88 -10.72
CA LYS A 23 -7.54 -7.63 -9.28
C LYS A 23 -6.45 -8.26 -8.40
N GLY A 24 -5.84 -9.37 -8.84
CA GLY A 24 -4.73 -10.00 -8.14
C GLY A 24 -3.39 -9.28 -8.31
N LYS A 25 -3.26 -8.33 -9.25
CA LYS A 25 -2.00 -7.65 -9.56
C LYS A 25 -1.85 -6.26 -8.92
N GLU A 26 -2.96 -5.65 -8.48
CA GLU A 26 -2.97 -4.29 -7.92
C GLU A 26 -3.13 -4.26 -6.39
N ALA A 27 -3.38 -5.40 -5.74
CA ALA A 27 -3.70 -5.43 -4.31
C ALA A 27 -2.52 -5.72 -3.36
N ASN A 28 -1.25 -5.63 -3.81
CA ASN A 28 -0.12 -5.90 -2.90
C ASN A 28 1.24 -5.26 -3.31
N ALA A 29 1.22 -4.05 -3.87
CA ALA A 29 2.45 -3.26 -4.03
C ALA A 29 2.25 -1.81 -3.58
N GLU A 30 1.13 -1.18 -3.93
CA GLU A 30 0.83 0.20 -3.50
C GLU A 30 0.28 0.29 -2.06
N GLN A 31 -0.57 -0.64 -1.59
CA GLN A 31 -1.16 -0.52 -0.24
C GLN A 31 -0.18 -0.78 0.92
N ALA A 32 0.95 -1.48 0.67
CA ALA A 32 2.04 -1.57 1.63
C ALA A 32 2.92 -0.30 1.62
N ALA A 33 2.90 0.48 0.53
CA ALA A 33 3.58 1.77 0.45
C ALA A 33 2.71 2.91 1.02
N GLU A 34 1.40 2.90 0.79
CA GLU A 34 0.53 4.03 1.14
C GLU A 34 0.01 4.05 2.58
N MET A 35 0.00 2.93 3.31
CA MET A 35 -0.42 2.93 4.73
C MET A 35 0.74 3.11 5.73
N GLY A 36 1.97 3.35 5.27
CA GLY A 36 3.08 3.64 6.17
C GLY A 36 4.38 4.11 5.53
N ALA A 37 4.63 3.87 4.24
CA ALA A 37 5.97 4.15 3.68
C ALA A 37 6.26 5.63 3.38
N ASP A 38 5.27 6.53 3.47
CA ASP A 38 5.49 7.96 3.20
C ASP A 38 6.23 8.67 4.35
N LYS A 39 6.11 8.14 5.57
CA LYS A 39 6.80 8.72 6.75
C LYS A 39 7.94 7.86 7.28
N LEU A 40 7.96 6.56 6.95
CA LEU A 40 9.08 5.73 7.37
C LEU A 40 10.34 6.14 6.59
N PRO A 41 11.47 6.36 7.27
CA PRO A 41 12.73 6.66 6.59
C PRO A 41 13.07 5.51 5.64
N LYS A 42 13.51 5.85 4.43
CA LYS A 42 13.83 4.87 3.40
C LYS A 42 15.13 4.14 3.76
N VAL A 43 15.07 2.81 3.82
CA VAL A 43 16.26 1.99 4.11
C VAL A 43 17.33 2.24 3.04
N PRO A 44 18.55 2.68 3.43
CA PRO A 44 19.61 2.97 2.49
C PRO A 44 20.10 1.65 1.87
N THR A 45 20.24 1.66 0.55
CA THR A 45 20.81 0.52 -0.21
C THR A 45 22.32 0.67 -0.39
N ASN A 46 22.91 1.72 0.19
CA ASN A 46 24.31 2.09 0.03
C ASN A 46 24.90 2.38 1.42
N PRO A 47 26.08 1.81 1.77
CA PRO A 47 26.60 1.86 3.14
C PRO A 47 26.97 3.28 3.62
N GLY A 48 27.22 4.22 2.70
CA GLY A 48 27.50 5.62 3.04
C GLY A 48 26.29 6.41 3.57
N ASP A 49 25.08 5.91 3.30
CA ASP A 49 23.83 6.58 3.67
C ASP A 49 23.23 6.05 4.98
N VAL A 50 23.87 5.04 5.60
CA VAL A 50 23.47 4.46 6.88
C VAL A 50 23.46 5.48 8.02
N PRO A 51 24.47 6.35 8.20
CA PRO A 51 24.46 7.33 9.30
C PRO A 51 23.31 8.34 9.20
N LYS A 52 22.91 8.68 7.97
CA LYS A 52 21.79 9.58 7.72
C LYS A 52 20.45 8.91 8.04
N PHE A 53 20.29 7.66 7.63
CA PHE A 53 19.11 6.87 7.96
C PHE A 53 18.89 6.71 9.48
N GLU A 54 19.97 6.53 10.25
CA GLU A 54 19.88 6.44 11.71
C GLU A 54 19.32 7.73 12.33
N ASP A 55 19.78 8.89 11.87
CA ASP A 55 19.26 10.20 12.32
C ASP A 55 17.80 10.42 11.90
N ASP A 56 17.46 10.07 10.66
CA ASP A 56 16.09 10.18 10.14
C ASP A 56 15.13 9.24 10.91
N MET A 57 15.58 8.04 11.28
CA MET A 57 14.79 7.07 12.06
C MET A 57 14.57 7.51 13.50
N LYS A 58 15.58 8.13 14.14
CA LYS A 58 15.42 8.70 15.47
C LYS A 58 14.36 9.80 15.48
N LYS A 59 14.42 10.72 14.51
CA LYS A 59 13.42 11.79 14.37
C LYS A 59 12.03 11.24 14.09
N PHE A 60 11.91 10.22 13.25
CA PHE A 60 10.63 9.58 12.97
C PHE A 60 9.99 8.98 14.22
N MET A 61 10.77 8.27 15.06
CA MET A 61 10.25 7.73 16.31
C MET A 61 9.81 8.83 17.29
N GLU A 62 10.56 9.94 17.37
CA GLU A 62 10.21 11.08 18.22
C GLU A 62 8.89 11.75 17.77
N ASP A 63 8.70 11.96 16.45
CA ASP A 63 7.46 12.53 15.88
C ASP A 63 6.26 11.59 16.05
N GLU A 64 6.45 10.29 15.82
CA GLU A 64 5.38 9.31 15.92
C GLU A 64 4.94 9.10 17.37
N ALA A 65 5.87 9.13 18.34
CA ALA A 65 5.53 9.10 19.76
C ALA A 65 4.69 10.30 20.18
N ALA A 66 5.03 11.50 19.70
CA ALA A 66 4.24 12.71 19.94
C ALA A 66 2.85 12.63 19.30
N ARG A 67 2.76 12.15 18.05
CA ARG A 67 1.47 11.92 17.39
C ARG A 67 0.60 10.89 18.11
N GLN A 68 1.19 9.80 18.58
CA GLN A 68 0.43 8.79 19.32
C GLN A 68 -0.10 9.34 20.64
N ALA A 69 0.69 10.16 21.35
CA ALA A 69 0.21 10.83 22.57
C ALA A 69 -0.98 11.77 22.27
N GLU A 70 -0.91 12.54 21.19
CA GLU A 70 -2.01 13.42 20.75
C GLU A 70 -3.27 12.64 20.34
N MET A 71 -3.10 11.50 19.66
CA MET A 71 -4.22 10.62 19.29
C MET A 71 -4.88 9.98 20.51
N ILE A 72 -4.10 9.60 21.53
CA ILE A 72 -4.63 9.04 22.78
C ILE A 72 -5.38 10.12 23.58
N ASP A 73 -4.85 11.34 23.65
CA ASP A 73 -5.52 12.47 24.33
C ASP A 73 -6.87 12.80 23.66
N GLN A 74 -6.89 12.89 22.33
CA GLN A 74 -8.13 13.10 21.56
C GLN A 74 -9.14 11.96 21.69
N ALA A 75 -8.69 10.72 21.95
CA ALA A 75 -9.57 9.58 22.15
C ALA A 75 -10.07 9.43 23.61
N THR A 76 -9.46 10.15 24.56
CA THR A 76 -9.80 10.09 25.99
C THR A 76 -10.59 11.32 26.47
N GLN A 77 -10.68 12.39 25.65
CA GLN A 77 -11.65 13.48 25.79
C GLN A 77 -13.03 13.10 25.25
#